data_AF-A0A9W6B0P2-F1
#
_entry.id   AF-A0A9W6B0P2-F1
#
_cell.length_a   1.000
_cell.length_b   1.000
_cell.length_c   1.000
_cell.angle_alpha   90.00
_cell.angle_beta   90.00
_cell.angle_gamma   90.00
#
_symmetry.space_group_name_H-M   'P 1'
#
loop_
_entity.id
_entity.type
_entity.pdbx_description
1 polymer ?
#
loop_
_entity_poly.entity_id
_entity_poly.type
_entity_poly.pdbx_seq_one_letter_code
_entity_poly.pdbx_strand_id
1 'polypeptide(L)'
;MIGYYAPQIFNGPSVGGFHLHFLADDLSIGGHVLGFNVKDGELSLQALPKLNQELPSTSEEFMKHDFSKDDINGAINHAEN
;
A
#
# COMPACT_ATOMS: atom_id res chain seq x y z
N MET A 1 12.95 -4.05 5.92
CA MET A 1 11.50 -4.03 5.57
C MET A 1 10.96 -2.64 5.81
N ILE A 2 10.11 -2.15 4.92
CA ILE A 2 9.51 -0.81 5.01
C ILE A 2 8.05 -0.89 4.53
N GLY A 3 7.19 -0.05 5.09
CA GLY A 3 5.80 0.01 4.67
C GLY A 3 4.98 0.91 5.57
N TYR A 4 3.67 0.81 5.45
CA TYR A 4 2.74 1.57 6.26
C TYR A 4 1.58 0.69 6.75
N TYR A 5 0.87 1.21 7.75
CA TYR A 5 -0.47 0.77 8.09
C TYR A 5 -1.46 1.88 7.77
N ALA A 6 -2.49 1.57 6.98
CA ALA A 6 -3.61 2.48 6.76
C ALA A 6 -4.88 1.92 7.42
N PRO A 7 -5.63 2.73 8.18
CA PRO A 7 -6.96 2.34 8.64
C PRO A 7 -7.85 1.87 7.49
N GLN A 8 -8.72 0.88 7.73
CA GLN A 8 -9.55 0.26 6.70
C GLN A 8 -10.44 1.25 5.92
N ILE A 9 -10.82 2.37 6.53
CA ILE A 9 -11.57 3.45 5.84
C ILE A 9 -10.80 4.12 4.69
N PHE A 10 -9.48 3.90 4.59
CA PHE A 10 -8.63 4.40 3.53
C PHE A 10 -8.30 3.33 2.47
N ASN A 11 -8.98 2.18 2.48
CA ASN A 11 -8.87 1.22 1.39
C ASN A 11 -9.45 1.84 0.10
N GLY A 12 -8.65 1.87 -0.97
CA GLY A 12 -8.94 2.63 -2.19
C GLY A 12 -7.85 3.67 -2.46
N PRO A 13 -7.85 4.83 -1.79
CA PRO A 13 -6.74 5.80 -1.90
C PRO A 13 -5.40 5.23 -1.40
N SER A 14 -5.44 4.12 -0.65
CA SER A 14 -4.30 3.36 -0.16
C SER A 14 -4.69 1.87 -0.05
N VAL A 15 -3.80 1.02 0.48
CA VAL A 15 -4.10 -0.37 0.85
C VAL A 15 -4.42 -0.42 2.34
N GLY A 16 -5.68 -0.72 2.68
CA GLY A 16 -6.15 -0.83 4.04
C GLY A 16 -5.51 -1.99 4.78
N GLY A 17 -4.92 -1.74 5.95
CA GLY A 17 -4.11 -2.72 6.67
C GLY A 17 -2.62 -2.46 6.46
N PHE A 18 -1.81 -3.53 6.56
CA PHE A 18 -0.36 -3.45 6.34
C PHE A 18 -0.04 -3.60 4.86
N HIS A 19 0.76 -2.67 4.34
CA HIS A 19 1.36 -2.78 3.01
C HIS A 19 2.88 -2.72 3.19
N LEU A 20 3.56 -3.85 2.99
CA LEU A 20 4.96 -4.03 3.36
C LEU A 20 5.81 -4.47 2.18
N HIS A 21 6.97 -3.85 2.03
CA HIS A 21 7.98 -4.21 1.04
C HIS A 21 9.28 -4.60 1.75
N PHE A 22 10.03 -5.47 1.10
CA PHE A 22 11.32 -5.96 1.57
C PHE A 22 12.40 -5.74 0.52
N LEU A 23 13.63 -5.55 0.99
CA LEU A 23 14.85 -5.52 0.20
C LEU A 23 15.95 -6.10 1.08
N ALA A 24 16.68 -7.07 0.55
CA ALA A 24 17.83 -7.66 1.22
C ALA A 24 19.01 -6.66 1.25
N ASP A 25 19.85 -6.77 2.27
CA ASP A 25 20.99 -5.86 2.49
C ASP A 25 21.98 -5.86 1.32
N ASP A 26 22.12 -7.00 0.64
CA ASP A 26 22.98 -7.17 -0.55
C ASP A 26 22.28 -6.80 -1.87
N LEU A 27 21.04 -6.30 -1.79
CA LEU A 27 20.20 -5.90 -2.92
C LEU A 27 19.87 -7.02 -3.90
N SER A 28 20.14 -8.28 -3.55
CA SER A 28 19.94 -9.43 -4.43
C SER A 28 18.48 -9.79 -4.65
N ILE A 29 17.63 -9.50 -3.65
CA ILE A 29 16.21 -9.82 -3.64
C ILE A 29 15.42 -8.75 -2.91
N GLY A 30 14.22 -8.46 -3.42
CA GLY A 30 13.25 -7.58 -2.79
C GLY A 30 11.87 -7.77 -3.41
N GLY A 31 10.90 -7.04 -2.91
CA GLY A 31 9.55 -7.04 -3.46
C GLY A 31 8.45 -6.78 -2.43
N HIS A 32 7.21 -6.94 -2.89
CA HIS A 32 6.01 -6.90 -2.08
C HIS A 32 5.92 -8.15 -1.19
N VAL A 33 5.54 -7.98 0.08
CA VAL A 33 5.56 -9.04 1.09
C VAL A 33 4.16 -9.60 1.33
N LEU A 34 3.95 -10.87 0.95
CA LEU A 34 2.71 -11.61 1.23
C LEU A 34 2.72 -12.31 2.60
N GLY A 35 3.92 -12.57 3.15
CA GLY A 35 4.08 -13.23 4.43
C GLY A 35 5.55 -13.37 4.81
N PHE A 36 5.83 -13.37 6.11
CA PHE A 36 7.18 -13.49 6.64
C PHE A 36 7.15 -14.01 8.08
N ASN A 37 8.27 -14.57 8.52
CA ASN A 37 8.55 -14.85 9.92
C ASN A 37 9.82 -14.10 10.32
N VAL A 38 9.82 -13.48 11.49
CA VAL A 38 10.99 -12.78 12.02
C VAL A 38 11.61 -13.63 13.12
N LYS A 39 12.92 -13.86 13.03
CA LYS A 39 13.68 -14.46 14.12
C LYS A 39 14.09 -13.40 15.13
N ASP A 40 14.80 -12.38 14.66
CA ASP A 40 15.28 -11.24 15.43
C ASP A 40 15.24 -9.98 14.55
N GLY A 41 14.99 -8.80 15.13
CA GLY A 41 14.96 -7.54 14.39
C GLY A 41 14.59 -6.34 15.27
N GLU A 42 14.81 -5.13 14.75
CA GLU A 42 14.40 -3.88 15.38
C GLU A 42 13.20 -3.29 14.64
N LEU A 43 12.21 -2.79 15.38
CA LEU A 43 11.02 -2.13 14.84
C LEU A 43 11.02 -0.66 15.24
N SER A 44 10.91 0.22 14.24
CA SER A 44 10.66 1.64 14.42
C SER A 44 9.31 2.01 13.81
N LEU A 45 8.55 2.85 14.52
CA LEU A 45 7.21 3.29 14.10
C LEU A 45 7.14 4.82 14.06
N GLN A 46 6.39 5.34 13.11
CA GLN A 46 6.08 6.77 13.00
C GLN A 46 4.56 6.94 12.87
N ALA A 47 3.95 7.60 13.85
CA ALA A 47 2.54 7.98 13.75
C ALA A 47 2.39 9.19 12.81
N LEU A 48 1.58 9.04 11.77
CA LEU A 48 1.27 10.10 10.81
C LEU A 48 -0.13 10.65 11.08
N PRO A 49 -0.27 11.91 11.55
CA PRO A 49 -1.58 12.48 11.89
C PRO A 49 -2.33 13.03 10.68
N LYS A 50 -1.74 13.02 9.48
CA LYS A 50 -2.30 13.60 8.25
C LYS A 50 -2.03 12.67 7.07
N LEU A 51 -3.03 12.54 6.21
CA LEU A 51 -2.92 11.97 4.87
C LEU A 51 -3.06 13.11 3.87
N ASN A 52 -2.02 13.36 3.07
CA ASN A 52 -2.08 14.31 1.96
C ASN A 52 -2.16 13.50 0.66
N GLN A 53 -3.27 13.65 -0.08
CA GLN A 53 -3.47 12.98 -1.36
C GLN A 53 -3.31 13.98 -2.50
N GLU A 54 -2.39 13.71 -3.40
CA GLU A 54 -2.31 14.39 -4.69
C GLU A 54 -3.06 13.56 -5.74
N LEU A 55 -3.99 14.19 -6.46
CA LEU A 55 -4.75 13.54 -7.52
C LEU A 55 -4.05 13.79 -8.87
N PRO A 56 -4.05 12.83 -9.81
CA PRO A 56 -3.43 13.00 -11.13
C PRO A 56 -4.32 13.85 -12.04
N SER A 57 -4.52 15.12 -11.68
CA SER A 57 -5.49 16.04 -12.30
C SER A 57 -5.16 16.41 -13.75
N THR A 58 -3.96 16.09 -14.23
CA THR A 58 -3.53 16.30 -15.63
C THR A 58 -3.75 15.06 -16.50
N SER A 59 -4.18 13.93 -15.93
CA SER A 59 -4.47 12.70 -16.67
C SER A 59 -5.91 12.70 -17.17
N GLU A 60 -6.11 12.79 -18.50
CA GLU A 60 -7.45 12.69 -19.08
C GLU A 60 -8.14 11.35 -18.78
N GLU A 61 -7.38 10.25 -18.81
CA GLU A 61 -7.88 8.90 -18.50
C GLU A 61 -8.46 8.86 -17.07
N PHE A 62 -7.72 9.39 -16.08
CA PHE A 62 -8.19 9.43 -14.71
C PHE A 62 -9.43 10.32 -14.54
N MET A 63 -9.45 11.48 -15.21
CA MET A 63 -10.55 12.44 -15.08
C MET A 63 -11.84 12.00 -15.77
N LYS A 64 -11.75 11.14 -16.80
CA LYS A 64 -12.90 10.65 -17.57
C LYS A 64 -13.43 9.30 -17.10
N HIS A 65 -12.66 8.55 -16.32
CA HIS A 65 -13.05 7.21 -15.86
C HIS A 65 -14.10 7.28 -14.75
N ASP A 66 -15.15 6.47 -14.89
CA ASP A 66 -16.20 6.31 -13.90
C ASP A 66 -15.86 5.17 -12.93
N PHE A 67 -15.15 5.51 -11.86
CA PHE A 67 -14.75 4.56 -10.81
C PHE A 67 -15.91 3.96 -10.01
N SER A 68 -17.16 4.44 -10.17
CA SER A 68 -18.29 3.91 -9.39
C SER A 68 -18.69 2.48 -9.76
N LYS A 69 -18.20 1.99 -10.91
CA LYS A 69 -18.47 0.65 -11.42
C LYS A 69 -17.36 -0.36 -11.12
N ASP A 70 -16.25 0.11 -10.57
CA ASP A 70 -15.08 -0.72 -10.31
C ASP A 70 -15.21 -1.39 -8.94
N ASP A 71 -14.92 -2.70 -8.89
CA ASP A 71 -14.70 -3.37 -7.60
C ASP A 71 -13.27 -3.10 -7.11
N ILE A 72 -13.03 -1.84 -6.72
CA ILE A 72 -11.72 -1.38 -6.25
C ILE A 72 -11.27 -2.19 -5.04
N ASN A 73 -12.18 -2.43 -4.09
CA ASN A 73 -11.87 -3.19 -2.88
C ASN A 73 -11.52 -4.64 -3.20
N GLY A 74 -12.29 -5.32 -4.05
CA GLY A 74 -11.98 -6.69 -4.48
C GLY A 74 -10.66 -6.78 -5.22
N ALA A 75 -10.38 -5.83 -6.11
CA ALA A 75 -9.12 -5.76 -6.85
C ALA A 75 -7.90 -5.57 -5.93
N ILE A 76 -7.98 -4.64 -4.97
CA ILE A 76 -6.92 -4.44 -3.98
C ILE A 76 -6.72 -5.71 -3.16
N ASN A 77 -7.80 -6.27 -2.59
CA ASN A 77 -7.68 -7.44 -1.72
C ASN A 77 -7.09 -8.66 -2.45
N HIS A 78 -7.40 -8.83 -3.73
CA HIS A 78 -6.84 -9.91 -4.55
C HIS A 78 -5.37 -9.70 -4.90
N ALA A 79 -4.91 -8.45 -5.04
CA ALA A 79 -3.53 -8.15 -5.40
C ALA A 79 -2.57 -8.20 -4.21
N GLU A 80 -3.07 -7.88 -3.01
CA GLU A 80 -2.24 -7.65 -1.82
C GLU A 80 -2.20 -8.85 -0.84
N ASN A 81 -3.00 -9.90 -1.07
CA ASN A 81 -3.05 -11.11 -0.23
C ASN A 81 -3.17 -12.42 -1.02
#